data_AF-A0A7K3M945-F1
#
_entry.id   AF-A0A7K3M945-F1
#
_cell.length_a   1.000
_cell.length_b   1.000
_cell.length_c   1.000
_cell.angle_alpha   90.00
_cell.angle_beta   90.00
_cell.angle_gamma   90.00
#
_symmetry.space_group_name_H-M   'P 1'
#
loop_
_entity.id
_entity.type
_entity.pdbx_description
1 polymer ?
#
loop_
_entity_poly.entity_id
_entity_poly.type
_entity_poly.pdbx_seq_one_letter_code
_entity_poly.pdbx_strand_id
1 'polypeptide(L)'
;MPGDGAHLAKIVHMAGKARGSETTGDMVRAVFFLLGGLALVAGLFAINRPEPTLPDPVDYEGVLANVQDQYSYHVEAPARVPEDWRATSVHQAQERGGDQWRIGFLIDGESFVGLEQSDGETAAYLQDRLHDFEEDGVSTVDGENWERLVERGGNQDRALVRTAGGVVTIVRGTESYETLEEFVTWLE
;
A
#
# COMPACT_ATOMS: atom_id res chain seq x y z
N MET A 1 -87.66 -4.08 28.27
CA MET A 1 -87.89 -5.43 27.74
C MET A 1 -88.18 -5.34 26.25
N PRO A 2 -87.63 -6.24 25.42
CA PRO A 2 -86.68 -7.30 25.75
C PRO A 2 -85.39 -7.18 24.90
N GLY A 3 -84.27 -7.83 25.23
CA GLY A 3 -84.02 -8.79 26.30
C GLY A 3 -82.57 -9.25 26.21
N ASP A 4 -81.94 -9.30 27.38
CA ASP A 4 -81.17 -10.40 27.96
C ASP A 4 -80.41 -11.35 27.03
N GLY A 5 -79.13 -11.57 27.34
CA GLY A 5 -78.44 -12.73 26.78
C GLY A 5 -76.95 -12.84 27.08
N ALA A 6 -76.64 -13.27 28.29
CA ALA A 6 -75.60 -14.25 28.59
C ALA A 6 -74.13 -13.96 28.20
N HIS A 7 -73.36 -13.71 29.25
CA HIS A 7 -71.97 -14.13 29.37
C HIS A 7 -71.78 -15.65 29.08
N LEU A 8 -70.61 -15.96 28.51
CA LEU A 8 -69.86 -17.24 28.52
C LEU A 8 -70.15 -18.26 27.40
N ALA A 9 -69.22 -18.37 26.46
CA ALA A 9 -68.80 -19.67 25.92
C ALA A 9 -67.31 -19.66 25.53
N LYS A 10 -66.64 -20.71 25.98
CA LYS A 10 -65.22 -21.06 25.91
C LYS A 10 -64.79 -21.54 24.51
N ILE A 11 -63.52 -21.25 24.18
CA ILE A 11 -62.51 -22.10 23.51
C ILE A 11 -62.80 -22.53 22.05
N VAL A 12 -61.92 -22.16 21.11
CA VAL A 12 -61.17 -23.09 20.24
C VAL A 12 -59.91 -22.39 19.68
N HIS A 13 -58.90 -23.25 19.53
CA HIS A 13 -57.47 -23.13 19.30
C HIS A 13 -57.04 -22.77 17.86
N MET A 14 -55.83 -22.19 17.77
CA MET A 14 -54.83 -22.17 16.66
C MET A 14 -55.27 -22.09 15.19
N ALA A 15 -54.62 -21.18 14.45
CA ALA A 15 -53.81 -21.52 13.28
C ALA A 15 -52.88 -20.36 12.90
N GLY A 16 -51.63 -20.68 12.51
CA GLY A 16 -50.55 -19.73 12.32
C GLY A 16 -50.51 -18.98 10.99
N LYS A 17 -49.70 -17.90 11.02
CA LYS A 17 -48.88 -17.25 9.99
C LYS A 17 -49.33 -17.32 8.52
N ALA A 18 -49.50 -16.14 7.93
CA ALA A 18 -48.91 -15.83 6.63
C ALA A 18 -48.41 -14.37 6.61
N ARG A 19 -47.09 -14.19 6.70
CA ARG A 19 -46.41 -12.92 6.36
C ARG A 19 -46.12 -13.00 4.86
N GLY A 20 -46.83 -12.24 4.04
CA GLY A 20 -46.69 -12.32 2.59
C GLY A 20 -47.10 -11.03 1.88
N SER A 21 -46.20 -10.59 0.98
CA SER A 21 -46.36 -9.71 -0.20
C SER A 21 -45.89 -8.25 -0.19
N GLU A 22 -45.29 -7.72 0.88
CA GLU A 22 -44.57 -6.42 0.81
C GLU A 22 -43.07 -6.64 0.56
N THR A 23 -42.66 -7.05 -0.65
CA THR A 23 -41.21 -7.27 -0.84
C THR A 23 -40.70 -6.92 -2.23
N THR A 24 -41.38 -7.30 -3.32
CA THR A 24 -40.77 -7.09 -4.65
C THR A 24 -40.77 -5.63 -5.11
N GLY A 25 -41.89 -4.90 -4.96
CA GLY A 25 -42.00 -3.51 -5.40
C GLY A 25 -41.08 -2.55 -4.62
N ASP A 26 -40.97 -2.76 -3.31
CA ASP A 26 -40.08 -1.97 -2.45
C ASP A 26 -38.62 -2.36 -2.59
N MET A 27 -38.30 -3.63 -2.85
CA MET A 27 -36.94 -4.03 -3.22
C MET A 27 -36.51 -3.38 -4.53
N VAL A 28 -37.37 -3.37 -5.55
CA VAL A 28 -37.04 -2.74 -6.85
C VAL A 28 -36.82 -1.24 -6.67
N ARG A 29 -37.64 -0.55 -5.89
CA ARG A 29 -37.41 0.88 -5.56
C ARG A 29 -36.11 1.10 -4.80
N ALA A 30 -35.84 0.31 -3.76
CA ALA A 30 -34.63 0.43 -2.96
C ALA A 30 -33.38 0.22 -3.83
N VAL A 31 -33.39 -0.78 -4.71
CA VAL A 31 -32.31 -1.03 -5.67
C VAL A 31 -32.16 0.14 -6.65
N PHE A 32 -33.26 0.71 -7.14
CA PHE A 32 -33.20 1.85 -8.05
C PHE A 32 -32.62 3.10 -7.38
N PHE A 33 -33.00 3.39 -6.14
CA PHE A 33 -32.42 4.50 -5.36
C PHE A 33 -30.95 4.26 -5.03
N LEU A 34 -30.56 3.01 -4.72
CA LEU A 34 -29.19 2.64 -4.45
C LEU A 34 -28.31 2.80 -5.70
N LEU A 35 -28.74 2.26 -6.84
CA LEU A 35 -28.02 2.37 -8.11
C LEU A 35 -27.97 3.81 -8.62
N GLY A 36 -29.06 4.56 -8.47
CA GLY A 36 -29.10 5.99 -8.79
C GLY A 36 -28.13 6.80 -7.93
N GLY A 37 -28.09 6.53 -6.62
CA GLY A 37 -27.12 7.13 -5.71
C GLY A 37 -25.68 6.77 -6.07
N LEU A 38 -25.41 5.50 -6.39
CA LEU A 38 -24.08 5.04 -6.80
C LEU A 38 -23.64 5.67 -8.12
N ALA A 39 -24.55 5.80 -9.11
CA ALA A 39 -24.27 6.46 -10.38
C ALA A 39 -24.02 7.97 -10.20
N LEU A 40 -24.71 8.62 -9.27
CA LEU A 40 -24.53 10.03 -8.97
C LEU A 40 -23.18 10.29 -8.27
N VAL A 41 -22.82 9.42 -7.32
CA VAL A 41 -21.50 9.43 -6.67
C VAL A 41 -20.40 9.14 -7.71
N ALA A 42 -20.55 8.11 -8.55
CA ALA A 42 -19.61 7.79 -9.61
C ALA A 42 -19.47 8.93 -10.63
N GLY A 43 -20.57 9.61 -10.99
CA GLY A 43 -20.58 10.79 -11.84
C GLY A 43 -19.85 11.98 -11.21
N LEU A 44 -20.07 12.23 -9.92
CA LEU A 44 -19.32 13.23 -9.14
C LEU A 44 -17.81 12.93 -9.13
N PHE A 45 -17.42 11.67 -8.87
CA PHE A 45 -16.01 11.26 -8.95
C PHE A 45 -15.43 11.33 -10.36
N ALA A 46 -16.24 11.08 -11.40
CA ALA A 46 -15.79 11.18 -12.79
C ALA A 46 -15.59 12.63 -13.26
N ILE A 47 -16.45 13.56 -12.80
CA ILE A 47 -16.35 14.99 -13.12
C ILE A 47 -15.23 15.66 -12.31
N ASN A 48 -15.03 15.23 -11.06
CA ASN A 48 -13.97 15.73 -10.18
C ASN A 48 -12.71 14.85 -10.24
N ARG A 49 -12.38 14.21 -11.37
CA ARG A 49 -11.02 13.67 -11.53
C ARG A 49 -10.09 14.88 -11.67
N PRO A 50 -9.27 15.24 -10.66
CA PRO A 50 -8.13 16.06 -10.99
C PRO A 50 -7.34 15.28 -12.05
N GLU A 51 -6.85 15.95 -13.10
CA GLU A 51 -5.83 15.35 -13.94
C GLU A 51 -4.77 14.74 -13.01
N PRO A 52 -4.26 13.52 -13.27
CA PRO A 52 -3.25 12.91 -12.42
C PRO A 52 -2.04 13.85 -12.37
N THR A 53 -2.03 14.70 -11.36
CA THR A 53 -0.98 15.67 -11.11
C THR A 53 0.04 14.90 -10.31
N LEU A 54 1.21 14.65 -10.89
CA LEU A 54 2.29 13.95 -10.20
C LEU A 54 2.56 14.70 -8.86
N PRO A 55 2.67 14.00 -7.71
CA PRO A 55 2.89 14.65 -6.41
C PRO A 55 4.13 15.53 -6.44
N ASP A 56 4.11 16.76 -5.93
CA ASP A 56 5.28 17.66 -5.91
C ASP A 56 6.56 16.95 -5.45
N PRO A 57 7.73 17.18 -6.09
CA PRO A 57 8.96 16.49 -5.70
C PRO A 57 9.29 16.84 -4.26
N VAL A 58 9.68 15.82 -3.49
CA VAL A 58 10.14 16.01 -2.12
C VAL A 58 11.64 16.22 -2.13
N ASP A 59 12.10 17.25 -1.41
CA ASP A 59 13.52 17.50 -1.15
C ASP A 59 14.01 16.53 -0.07
N TYR A 60 14.60 15.41 -0.50
CA TYR A 60 15.18 14.41 0.40
C TYR A 60 16.60 14.80 0.84
N GLU A 61 17.34 15.64 0.10
CA GLU A 61 18.69 16.06 0.45
C GLU A 61 18.70 16.87 1.75
N GLY A 62 17.70 17.75 1.91
CA GLY A 62 17.50 18.50 3.15
C GLY A 62 17.23 17.60 4.37
N VAL A 63 16.58 16.46 4.17
CA VAL A 63 16.33 15.47 5.24
C VAL A 63 17.57 14.61 5.47
N LEU A 64 18.27 14.20 4.41
CA LEU A 64 19.44 13.34 4.46
C LEU A 64 20.52 13.90 5.39
N ALA A 65 20.85 15.19 5.28
CA ALA A 65 21.84 15.84 6.14
C ALA A 65 21.48 15.73 7.64
N ASN A 66 20.19 15.81 7.97
CA ASN A 66 19.73 15.66 9.35
C ASN A 66 19.83 14.21 9.84
N VAL A 67 19.56 13.24 8.97
CA VAL A 67 19.55 11.82 9.29
C VAL A 67 20.98 11.28 9.43
N GLN A 68 21.91 11.69 8.55
CA GLN A 68 23.33 11.33 8.63
C GLN A 68 24.01 11.77 9.94
N ASP A 69 23.57 12.87 10.54
CA ASP A 69 24.06 13.33 11.84
C ASP A 69 23.51 12.53 13.04
N GLN A 70 22.34 11.89 12.88
CA GLN A 70 21.62 11.24 13.98
C GLN A 70 21.80 9.73 13.99
N TYR A 71 21.90 9.11 12.82
CA TYR A 71 21.86 7.67 12.69
C TYR A 71 23.24 7.08 12.95
N SER A 72 23.26 5.89 13.52
CA SER A 72 24.52 5.21 13.88
C SER A 72 25.21 4.54 12.68
N TYR A 73 24.55 4.52 11.52
CA TYR A 73 25.05 3.96 10.28
C TYR A 73 25.18 4.99 9.17
N HIS A 74 25.93 4.61 8.13
CA HIS A 74 26.06 5.40 6.92
C HIS A 74 24.77 5.37 6.11
N VAL A 75 24.04 6.48 6.11
CA VAL A 75 22.76 6.64 5.42
C VAL A 75 23.05 6.97 3.97
N GLU A 76 22.64 6.06 3.09
CA GLU A 76 22.87 6.15 1.65
C GLU A 76 21.74 6.92 0.98
N ALA A 77 22.09 7.65 -0.08
CA ALA A 77 21.16 8.27 -0.99
C ALA A 77 21.81 8.40 -2.37
N PRO A 78 21.04 8.48 -3.47
CA PRO A 78 21.62 8.69 -4.78
C PRO A 78 22.24 10.09 -4.86
N ALA A 79 23.53 10.18 -5.21
CA ALA A 79 24.23 11.45 -5.38
C ALA A 79 23.70 12.28 -6.56
N ARG A 80 23.13 11.59 -7.56
CA ARG A 80 22.38 12.18 -8.65
C ARG A 80 21.36 11.17 -9.15
N VAL A 81 20.19 11.66 -9.52
CA VAL A 81 19.19 10.89 -10.28
C VAL A 81 18.96 11.55 -11.65
N PRO A 82 18.54 10.76 -12.67
CA PRO A 82 18.10 11.31 -13.95
C PRO A 82 16.95 12.31 -13.82
N GLU A 83 16.76 13.19 -14.80
CA GLU A 83 15.74 14.26 -14.75
C GLU A 83 14.29 13.72 -14.73
N ASP A 84 14.08 12.52 -15.28
CA ASP A 84 12.82 11.77 -15.32
C ASP A 84 12.50 11.05 -14.01
N TRP A 85 13.45 11.00 -13.06
CA TRP A 85 13.26 10.39 -11.75
C TRP A 85 12.83 11.43 -10.72
N ARG A 86 11.61 11.26 -10.22
CA ARG A 86 11.01 12.20 -9.27
C ARG A 86 10.94 11.59 -7.88
N ALA A 87 11.65 12.17 -6.91
CA ALA A 87 11.47 11.81 -5.51
C ALA A 87 10.05 12.16 -5.05
N THR A 88 9.25 11.17 -4.67
CA THR A 88 7.85 11.32 -4.26
C THR A 88 7.63 11.07 -2.77
N SER A 89 8.58 10.44 -2.10
CA SER A 89 8.52 10.20 -0.67
C SER A 89 9.90 10.16 -0.03
N VAL A 90 9.96 10.67 1.19
CA VAL A 90 11.10 10.52 2.10
C VAL A 90 10.52 10.16 3.47
N HIS A 91 11.15 9.22 4.16
CA HIS A 91 10.74 8.82 5.48
C HIS A 91 11.92 8.42 6.34
N GLN A 92 11.89 8.88 7.58
CA GLN A 92 12.86 8.61 8.62
C GLN A 92 12.13 8.29 9.92
N ALA A 93 12.60 7.28 10.63
CA ALA A 93 12.07 6.89 11.94
C ALA A 93 13.20 6.41 12.85
N GLN A 94 13.18 6.82 14.11
CA GLN A 94 14.06 6.30 15.16
C GLN A 94 13.17 5.64 16.20
N GLU A 95 13.17 4.31 16.24
CA GLU A 95 12.35 3.54 17.15
C GLU A 95 13.20 2.58 17.99
N ARG A 96 12.60 1.95 19.00
CA ARG A 96 13.30 0.91 19.78
C ARG A 96 13.80 -0.25 18.91
N GLY A 97 13.21 -0.44 17.73
CA GLY A 97 13.54 -1.46 16.76
C GLY A 97 14.55 -1.03 15.69
N GLY A 98 15.23 0.11 15.84
CA GLY A 98 16.27 0.61 14.95
C GLY A 98 15.91 1.93 14.24
N ASP A 99 16.91 2.48 13.58
CA ASP A 99 16.82 3.70 12.79
C ASP A 99 16.52 3.34 11.34
N GLN A 100 15.46 3.91 10.76
CA GLN A 100 14.98 3.58 9.43
C GLN A 100 15.09 4.79 8.50
N TRP A 101 15.56 4.57 7.29
CA TRP A 101 15.65 5.57 6.23
C TRP A 101 15.02 5.03 4.96
N ARG A 102 14.16 5.82 4.31
CA ARG A 102 13.49 5.42 3.07
C ARG A 102 13.32 6.60 2.11
N ILE A 103 13.55 6.34 0.83
CA ILE A 103 13.31 7.28 -0.27
C ILE A 103 12.58 6.54 -1.39
N GLY A 104 11.58 7.17 -2.01
CA GLY A 104 10.86 6.60 -3.15
C GLY A 104 10.88 7.55 -4.35
N PHE A 105 11.15 6.98 -5.53
CA PHE A 105 11.22 7.68 -6.80
C PHE A 105 10.16 7.14 -7.76
N LEU A 106 9.51 8.06 -8.48
CA LEU A 106 8.59 7.78 -9.57
C LEU A 106 9.29 8.11 -10.89
N ILE A 107 9.28 7.16 -11.82
CA ILE A 107 9.96 7.23 -13.13
C ILE A 107 8.88 7.30 -14.20
N ASP A 108 8.97 8.30 -15.08
CA ASP A 108 8.01 8.56 -16.17
C ASP A 108 6.53 8.61 -15.75
N GLY A 109 6.26 8.76 -14.45
CA GLY A 109 4.91 8.80 -13.87
C GLY A 109 4.25 7.44 -13.63
N GLU A 110 4.91 6.32 -13.97
CA GLU A 110 4.30 4.98 -13.93
C GLU A 110 5.10 3.98 -13.09
N SER A 111 6.43 4.03 -13.19
CA SER A 111 7.31 3.07 -12.54
C SER A 111 7.88 3.61 -11.22
N PHE A 112 8.23 2.69 -10.32
CA PHE A 112 8.75 3.04 -9.00
C PHE A 112 10.08 2.38 -8.72
N VAL A 113 11.00 3.13 -8.08
CA VAL A 113 12.21 2.61 -7.43
C VAL A 113 12.34 3.24 -6.06
N GLY A 114 12.60 2.43 -5.04
CA GLY A 114 12.78 2.89 -3.67
C GLY A 114 14.03 2.32 -3.01
N LEU A 115 14.63 3.15 -2.16
CA LEU A 115 15.72 2.80 -1.26
C LEU A 115 15.18 2.68 0.15
N GLU A 116 15.56 1.63 0.87
CA GLU A 116 15.24 1.44 2.28
C GLU A 116 16.46 0.94 3.06
N GLN A 117 16.73 1.54 4.23
CA GLN A 117 17.79 1.12 5.14
C GLN A 117 17.27 1.00 6.58
N SER A 118 17.80 0.02 7.32
CA SER A 118 17.48 -0.22 8.74
C SER A 118 18.61 -0.97 9.45
N ASP A 119 18.97 -0.56 10.67
CA ASP A 119 20.07 -1.16 11.48
C ASP A 119 19.60 -1.99 12.69
N GLY A 120 18.28 -2.11 12.89
CA GLY A 120 17.72 -2.77 14.06
C GLY A 120 17.47 -4.28 13.87
N GLU A 121 16.21 -4.71 14.04
CA GLU A 121 15.84 -6.13 13.87
C GLU A 121 15.79 -6.52 12.38
N THR A 122 16.95 -6.57 11.71
CA THR A 122 17.07 -6.71 10.25
C THR A 122 16.34 -7.92 9.67
N ALA A 123 16.34 -9.07 10.35
CA ALA A 123 15.59 -10.26 9.92
C ALA A 123 14.07 -10.03 9.98
N ALA A 124 13.57 -9.37 11.02
CA ALA A 124 12.15 -9.02 11.12
C ALA A 124 11.77 -7.95 10.10
N TYR A 125 12.67 -6.99 9.86
CA TYR A 125 12.50 -5.98 8.83
C TYR A 125 12.39 -6.60 7.44
N LEU A 126 13.34 -7.47 7.05
CA LEU A 126 13.28 -8.20 5.78
C LEU A 126 11.98 -9.01 5.65
N GLN A 127 11.58 -9.70 6.72
CA GLN A 127 10.31 -10.43 6.72
C GLN A 127 9.10 -9.52 6.51
N ASP A 128 9.06 -8.33 7.12
CA ASP A 128 7.97 -7.37 6.91
C ASP A 128 7.96 -6.85 5.46
N ARG A 129 9.12 -6.39 4.97
CA ARG A 129 9.23 -5.72 3.67
C ARG A 129 9.14 -6.67 2.47
N LEU A 130 9.55 -7.93 2.63
CA LEU A 130 9.79 -8.86 1.52
C LEU A 130 9.13 -10.25 1.73
N HIS A 131 8.13 -10.39 2.61
CA HIS A 131 7.44 -11.69 2.84
C HIS A 131 6.88 -12.35 1.58
N ASP A 132 6.49 -11.55 0.60
CA ASP A 132 5.93 -12.02 -0.66
C ASP A 132 6.97 -12.16 -1.78
N PHE A 133 8.25 -11.99 -1.49
CA PHE A 133 9.33 -12.17 -2.45
C PHE A 133 9.96 -13.56 -2.34
N GLU A 134 10.56 -14.03 -3.43
CA GLU A 134 11.34 -15.26 -3.51
C GLU A 134 12.71 -15.01 -4.15
N GLU A 135 13.70 -15.85 -3.80
CA GLU A 135 15.08 -15.75 -4.30
C GLU A 135 15.16 -15.92 -5.82
N ASP A 136 15.87 -15.00 -6.47
CA ASP A 136 16.04 -14.94 -7.93
C ASP A 136 17.49 -14.67 -8.35
N GLY A 137 18.43 -15.10 -7.50
CA GLY A 137 19.88 -15.06 -7.76
C GLY A 137 20.61 -13.94 -7.05
N VAL A 138 21.70 -13.46 -7.65
CA VAL A 138 22.62 -12.48 -7.07
C VAL A 138 23.12 -11.51 -8.13
N SER A 139 23.16 -10.22 -7.80
CA SER A 139 23.88 -9.17 -8.55
C SER A 139 25.21 -8.87 -7.86
N THR A 140 26.21 -8.47 -8.65
CA THR A 140 27.40 -7.83 -8.11
C THR A 140 27.50 -6.42 -8.68
N VAL A 141 27.38 -5.40 -7.82
CA VAL A 141 27.42 -3.98 -8.18
C VAL A 141 28.54 -3.33 -7.37
N ASP A 142 29.46 -2.65 -8.04
CA ASP A 142 30.64 -1.99 -7.44
C ASP A 142 31.48 -2.90 -6.51
N GLY A 143 31.48 -4.21 -6.78
CA GLY A 143 32.22 -5.22 -6.01
C GLY A 143 31.48 -5.75 -4.78
N GLU A 144 30.27 -5.28 -4.52
CA GLU A 144 29.38 -5.77 -3.47
C GLU A 144 28.32 -6.73 -4.03
N ASN A 145 28.00 -7.78 -3.28
CA ASN A 145 26.96 -8.73 -3.65
C ASN A 145 25.61 -8.29 -3.11
N TRP A 146 24.60 -8.36 -3.97
CA TRP A 146 23.21 -8.09 -3.67
C TRP A 146 22.37 -9.31 -4.00
N GLU A 147 21.58 -9.78 -3.04
CA GLU A 147 20.60 -10.84 -3.26
C GLU A 147 19.48 -10.30 -4.14
N ARG A 148 19.17 -11.01 -5.23
CA ARG A 148 18.03 -10.70 -6.10
C ARG A 148 16.80 -11.42 -5.59
N LEU A 149 15.71 -10.69 -5.54
CA LEU A 149 14.41 -11.17 -5.10
C LEU A 149 13.34 -10.69 -6.06
N VAL A 150 12.36 -11.56 -6.35
CA VAL A 150 11.20 -11.24 -7.19
C VAL A 150 9.91 -11.48 -6.42
N GLU A 151 8.94 -10.58 -6.56
CA GLU A 151 7.63 -10.71 -5.94
C GLU A 151 6.87 -11.91 -6.53
N ARG A 152 6.29 -12.73 -5.65
CA ARG A 152 5.45 -13.87 -6.02
C ARG A 152 4.12 -13.35 -6.57
N GLY A 153 3.81 -13.67 -7.82
CA GLY A 153 2.48 -13.43 -8.39
C GLY A 153 2.51 -12.74 -9.75
N GLY A 154 1.43 -12.02 -10.07
CA GLY A 154 1.25 -11.36 -11.37
C GLY A 154 1.99 -10.03 -11.51
N ASN A 155 2.25 -9.36 -10.39
CA ASN A 155 3.09 -8.16 -10.33
C ASN A 155 4.50 -8.63 -9.96
N GLN A 156 5.48 -8.36 -10.82
CA GLN A 156 6.86 -8.81 -10.63
C GLN A 156 7.73 -7.63 -10.22
N ASP A 157 7.42 -7.05 -9.05
CA ASP A 157 8.37 -6.17 -8.40
C ASP A 157 9.67 -6.95 -8.17
N ARG A 158 10.79 -6.23 -8.26
CA ARG A 158 12.13 -6.77 -8.01
C ARG A 158 12.73 -6.07 -6.81
N ALA A 159 13.60 -6.77 -6.11
CA ALA A 159 14.39 -6.21 -5.04
C ALA A 159 15.84 -6.70 -5.11
N LEU A 160 16.75 -5.80 -4.74
CA LEU A 160 18.15 -6.06 -4.44
C LEU A 160 18.32 -5.86 -2.95
N VAL A 161 18.90 -6.83 -2.26
CA VAL A 161 19.13 -6.78 -0.82
C VAL A 161 20.60 -6.97 -0.50
N ARG A 162 21.14 -6.08 0.33
CA ARG A 162 22.48 -6.19 0.90
C ARG A 162 22.40 -6.01 2.40
N THR A 163 23.06 -6.89 3.15
CA THR A 163 23.25 -6.71 4.59
C THR A 163 24.74 -6.51 4.88
N ALA A 164 25.11 -5.35 5.38
CA ALA A 164 26.49 -4.98 5.68
C ALA A 164 26.55 -4.16 6.98
N GLY A 165 27.53 -4.45 7.84
CA GLY A 165 27.73 -3.67 9.08
C GLY A 165 26.55 -3.69 10.07
N GLY A 166 25.63 -4.65 9.98
CA GLY A 166 24.41 -4.69 10.79
C GLY A 166 23.24 -3.91 10.18
N VAL A 167 23.42 -3.28 9.03
CA VAL A 167 22.39 -2.55 8.29
C VAL A 167 21.89 -3.41 7.14
N VAL A 168 20.58 -3.51 7.00
CA VAL A 168 19.96 -4.02 5.77
C VAL A 168 19.67 -2.85 4.84
N THR A 169 20.07 -2.98 3.58
CA THR A 169 19.73 -2.07 2.48
C THR A 169 18.89 -2.83 1.47
N ILE A 170 17.75 -2.27 1.10
CA ILE A 170 16.82 -2.82 0.12
C ILE A 170 16.63 -1.76 -0.97
N VAL A 171 16.93 -2.11 -2.21
CA VAL A 171 16.52 -1.36 -3.40
C VAL A 171 15.42 -2.15 -4.09
N ARG A 172 14.20 -1.62 -4.19
CA ARG A 172 13.08 -2.33 -4.78
C ARG A 172 12.27 -1.48 -5.75
N GLY A 173 11.60 -2.11 -6.70
CA GLY A 173 10.81 -1.38 -7.67
C GLY A 173 10.11 -2.25 -8.71
N THR A 174 9.35 -1.59 -9.56
CA THR A 174 8.67 -2.21 -10.72
C THR A 174 9.60 -2.40 -11.91
N GLU A 175 10.75 -1.73 -11.89
CA GLU A 175 11.77 -1.73 -12.92
C GLU A 175 12.55 -3.06 -13.01
N SER A 176 13.37 -3.22 -14.05
CA SER A 176 14.22 -4.40 -14.23
C SER A 176 15.41 -4.42 -13.25
N TYR A 177 16.06 -5.58 -13.08
CA TYR A 177 17.26 -5.65 -12.24
C TYR A 177 18.35 -4.72 -12.75
N GLU A 178 18.49 -4.57 -14.06
CA GLU A 178 19.48 -3.66 -14.65
C GLU A 178 19.27 -2.22 -14.19
N THR A 179 18.03 -1.73 -14.16
CA THR A 179 17.70 -0.39 -13.65
C THR A 179 17.93 -0.29 -12.14
N LEU A 180 17.59 -1.32 -11.36
CA LEU A 180 17.84 -1.33 -9.92
C LEU A 180 19.35 -1.34 -9.61
N GLU A 181 20.13 -2.08 -10.39
CA GLU A 181 21.59 -2.12 -10.30
C GLU A 181 22.20 -0.76 -10.66
N GLU A 182 21.70 -0.12 -11.71
CA GLU A 182 22.12 1.23 -12.07
C GLU A 182 21.83 2.22 -10.93
N PHE A 183 20.64 2.16 -10.33
CA PHE A 183 20.32 2.99 -9.17
C PHE A 183 21.27 2.74 -7.99
N VAL A 184 21.66 1.49 -7.73
CA VAL A 184 22.65 1.15 -6.69
C VAL A 184 23.98 1.85 -6.95
N THR A 185 24.44 1.98 -8.20
CA THR A 185 25.70 2.68 -8.52
C THR A 185 25.68 4.18 -8.21
N TRP A 186 24.49 4.76 -7.98
CA TRP A 186 24.35 6.17 -7.63
C TRP A 186 24.43 6.42 -6.13
N LEU A 187 24.31 5.37 -5.30
CA LEU A 187 24.29 5.48 -3.85
C LEU A 187 25.66 5.86 -3.30
N GLU A 188 25.68 6.89 -2.46
CA GLU A 188 26.88 7.36 -1.75
C GLU A 188 26.75 7.34 -0.24
#